data_AF-A0A6P4D245-F1
#
_entry.id   AF-A0A6P4D245-F1
#
_cell.length_a   1.000
_cell.length_b   1.000
_cell.length_c   1.000
_cell.angle_alpha   90.00
_cell.angle_beta   90.00
_cell.angle_gamma   90.00
#
_symmetry.space_group_name_H-M   'P 1'
#
loop_
_entity.id
_entity.type
_entity.pdbx_description
1 polymer ?
#
loop_
_entity_poly.entity_id
_entity_poly.type
_entity_poly.pdbx_seq_one_letter_code
_entity_poly.pdbx_strand_id
1 'polypeptide(L)'
;MDVSKDWMDTPRHEKEYQVGVEKFLHFAFSSPGIPQGEEIQCPCAKCCNRLWLRRDVVYDHLICDGFVKGYRRWFNHGESLVAMDVDSDTYEEYNCNDNIDELLRDRFRDTTQVDGHNMGPNEGAKEFYKLVDEASQELYPGCKGFTRLSFTIRLYLLKCLHGWSNASFTSLLELLKEGMPHLNIPTSFDKTKNMVKNLGLDYQKIDACRNDCMLYRNGHENDSSCHVCGTSRYIEHHVEEDDATSSKKPRKVAAKTLRHFPLIPRLQRLFMCTRTVEAMSWHHNERVKDGSLRHPADGESWKAFDSRHEDFAKEPRNVRLGLASDGFNPFRTLSSTHSTWPVVLMVYNLPPWMSMKPDYFLLSLLIPGLQSPKNDIDVGK
;
A
#
# COMPACT_ATOMS: atom_id res chain seq x y z
N MET A 1 22.31 -24.62 21.27
CA MET A 1 22.46 -24.02 22.61
C MET A 1 22.76 -22.56 22.37
N ASP A 2 21.79 -21.70 22.67
CA ASP A 2 21.94 -20.26 22.50
C ASP A 2 22.94 -19.74 23.54
N VAL A 3 24.05 -19.18 23.09
CA VAL A 3 25.11 -18.67 23.97
C VAL A 3 24.69 -17.28 24.41
N SER A 4 24.54 -17.06 25.72
CA SER A 4 24.21 -15.72 26.25
C SER A 4 25.19 -14.66 25.70
N LYS A 5 24.62 -13.53 25.27
CA LYS A 5 25.31 -12.37 24.70
C LYS A 5 25.31 -11.16 25.63
N ASP A 6 25.07 -11.39 26.92
CA ASP A 6 25.05 -10.32 27.93
C ASP A 6 26.42 -9.63 28.05
N TRP A 7 27.49 -10.33 27.67
CA TRP A 7 28.85 -9.78 27.56
C TRP A 7 28.93 -8.53 26.67
N MET A 8 28.02 -8.33 25.71
CA MET A 8 28.01 -7.17 24.81
C MET A 8 27.73 -5.85 25.53
N ASP A 9 27.18 -5.90 26.75
CA ASP A 9 26.89 -4.72 27.58
C ASP A 9 28.00 -4.44 28.61
N THR A 10 28.97 -5.33 28.75
CA THR A 10 30.07 -5.15 29.71
C THR A 10 31.04 -4.07 29.21
N PRO A 11 31.71 -3.32 30.10
CA PRO A 11 32.69 -2.32 29.70
C PRO A 11 33.78 -2.92 28.79
N ARG A 12 34.11 -2.23 27.69
CA ARG A 12 34.99 -2.75 26.62
C ARG A 12 36.41 -3.13 27.06
N HIS A 13 36.85 -2.63 28.21
CA HIS A 13 38.15 -2.94 28.79
C HIS A 13 38.14 -4.21 29.66
N GLU A 14 36.97 -4.76 29.95
CA GLU A 14 36.84 -6.00 30.71
C GLU A 14 37.14 -7.22 29.83
N LYS A 15 37.71 -8.25 30.47
CA LYS A 15 38.04 -9.50 29.79
C LYS A 15 36.82 -10.19 29.21
N GLU A 16 35.66 -10.05 29.86
CA GLU A 16 34.41 -10.65 29.40
C GLU A 16 33.99 -10.12 28.03
N TYR A 17 34.04 -8.79 27.84
CA TYR A 17 33.80 -8.16 26.54
C TYR A 17 34.78 -8.64 25.47
N GLN A 18 36.09 -8.65 25.77
CA GLN A 18 37.13 -9.03 24.81
C GLN A 18 37.00 -10.50 24.36
N VAL A 19 36.74 -11.41 25.31
CA VAL A 19 36.48 -12.83 25.01
C VAL A 19 35.21 -12.98 24.17
N GLY A 20 34.18 -12.19 24.45
CA GLY A 20 32.97 -12.14 23.65
C GLY A 20 33.21 -11.69 22.20
N VAL A 21 34.00 -10.63 22.00
CA VAL A 21 34.39 -10.14 20.67
C VAL A 21 35.12 -11.22 19.88
N GLU A 22 36.04 -11.96 20.49
CA GLU A 22 36.74 -13.07 19.82
C GLU A 22 35.79 -14.20 19.43
N LYS A 23 34.80 -14.53 20.28
CA LYS A 23 33.76 -15.51 19.95
C LYS A 23 32.90 -15.04 18.78
N PHE A 24 32.54 -13.76 18.75
CA PHE A 24 31.83 -13.16 17.62
C PHE A 24 32.65 -13.26 16.33
N LEU A 25 33.93 -12.86 16.34
CA LEU A 25 34.79 -12.92 15.16
C LEU A 25 34.99 -14.36 14.68
N HIS A 26 35.19 -15.30 15.60
CA HIS A 26 35.28 -16.72 15.25
C HIS A 26 34.00 -17.19 14.55
N PHE A 27 32.82 -16.82 15.07
CA PHE A 27 31.54 -17.14 14.44
C PHE A 27 31.38 -16.48 13.07
N ALA A 28 31.69 -15.19 12.95
CA ALA A 28 31.49 -14.40 11.74
C ALA A 28 32.39 -14.82 10.57
N PHE A 29 33.59 -15.33 10.85
CA PHE A 29 34.56 -15.81 9.86
C PHE A 29 34.51 -17.33 9.63
N SER A 30 33.67 -18.07 10.36
CA SER A 30 33.46 -19.52 10.18
C SER A 30 32.07 -19.80 9.64
N SER A 31 31.77 -20.99 9.09
CA SER A 31 30.37 -21.36 8.77
C SER A 31 29.58 -21.51 10.08
N PRO A 32 28.46 -20.77 10.31
CA PRO A 32 27.54 -20.14 9.34
C PRO A 32 27.74 -18.63 9.06
N GLY A 33 28.73 -17.97 9.68
CA GLY A 33 29.25 -16.67 9.26
C GLY A 33 29.41 -16.58 7.76
N ILE A 34 28.93 -15.49 7.16
CA ILE A 34 28.85 -15.29 5.71
C ILE A 34 29.96 -14.33 5.28
N PRO A 35 31.27 -14.68 5.39
CA PRO A 35 32.34 -13.79 4.98
C PRO A 35 32.43 -13.70 3.45
N GLN A 36 32.90 -12.56 2.97
CA GLN A 36 33.25 -12.37 1.56
C GLN A 36 34.78 -12.41 1.44
N GLY A 37 35.33 -13.60 1.19
CA GLY A 37 36.78 -13.80 1.22
C GLY A 37 37.34 -13.71 2.64
N GLU A 38 38.28 -12.78 2.87
CA GLU A 38 38.89 -12.53 4.18
C GLU A 38 38.23 -11.36 4.94
N GLU A 39 37.04 -10.94 4.52
CA GLU A 39 36.35 -9.76 5.05
C GLU A 39 34.92 -10.06 5.52
N ILE A 40 34.46 -9.31 6.52
CA ILE A 40 33.06 -9.29 6.99
C ILE A 40 32.55 -7.85 7.10
N GLN A 41 31.23 -7.68 7.14
CA GLN A 41 30.61 -6.40 7.42
C GLN A 41 30.87 -5.96 8.87
N CYS A 42 31.62 -4.87 9.07
CA CYS A 42 31.99 -4.42 10.41
C CYS A 42 30.79 -3.92 11.22
N PRO A 43 30.41 -4.55 12.35
CA PRO A 43 29.24 -4.18 13.12
C PRO A 43 29.49 -3.07 14.15
N CYS A 44 30.63 -2.37 14.08
CA CYS A 44 30.93 -1.32 15.05
C CYS A 44 30.01 -0.10 14.88
N ALA A 45 29.93 0.72 15.93
CA ALA A 45 29.07 1.92 15.96
C ALA A 45 29.39 2.95 14.87
N LYS A 46 30.60 2.94 14.29
CA LYS A 46 30.97 3.81 13.16
C LYS A 46 30.61 3.21 11.80
N CYS A 47 30.89 1.92 11.61
CA CYS A 47 30.73 1.26 10.32
C CYS A 47 29.29 0.77 10.09
N CYS A 48 28.53 0.46 11.14
CA CYS A 48 27.12 0.08 11.10
C CYS A 48 26.81 -1.04 10.08
N ASN A 49 27.66 -2.07 10.00
CA ASN A 49 27.57 -3.17 9.02
C ASN A 49 27.67 -2.75 7.54
N ARG A 50 28.21 -1.56 7.22
CA ARG A 50 28.31 -1.06 5.84
C ARG A 50 29.65 -1.35 5.15
N LEU A 51 30.73 -1.42 5.93
CA LEU A 51 32.08 -1.61 5.41
C LEU A 51 32.51 -3.06 5.56
N TRP A 52 33.06 -3.63 4.50
CA TRP A 52 33.71 -4.94 4.49
C TRP A 52 35.16 -4.75 4.95
N LEU A 53 35.52 -5.39 6.06
CA LEU A 53 36.83 -5.21 6.69
C LEU A 53 37.38 -6.57 7.16
N ARG A 54 38.71 -6.65 7.22
CA ARG A 54 39.45 -7.81 7.70
C ARG A 54 39.32 -7.97 9.22
N ARG A 55 39.53 -9.21 9.69
CA ARG A 55 39.29 -9.62 11.09
C ARG A 55 39.97 -8.72 12.13
N ASP A 56 41.22 -8.38 11.91
CA ASP A 56 42.03 -7.51 12.78
C ASP A 56 41.43 -6.10 12.88
N VAL A 57 41.06 -5.51 11.74
CA VAL A 57 40.44 -4.18 11.70
C VAL A 57 39.07 -4.19 12.39
N VAL A 58 38.27 -5.24 12.19
CA VAL A 58 36.98 -5.37 12.85
C VAL A 58 37.16 -5.54 14.37
N TYR A 59 38.15 -6.30 14.83
CA TYR A 59 38.48 -6.42 16.24
C TYR A 59 38.77 -5.05 16.86
N ASP A 60 39.68 -4.29 16.27
CA ASP A 60 40.06 -2.96 16.77
C ASP A 60 38.86 -2.01 16.85
N HIS A 61 38.02 -2.02 15.81
CA HIS A 61 36.80 -1.23 15.79
C HIS A 61 35.82 -1.63 16.90
N LEU A 62 35.69 -2.92 17.22
CA LEU A 62 34.80 -3.39 18.29
C LEU A 62 35.35 -3.10 19.69
N ILE A 63 36.67 -3.01 19.86
CA ILE A 63 37.30 -2.58 21.11
C ILE A 63 37.18 -1.05 21.29
N CYS A 64 37.45 -0.28 20.23
CA CYS A 64 37.48 1.19 20.30
C CYS A 64 36.09 1.81 20.30
N ASP A 65 35.24 1.37 19.38
CA ASP A 65 33.95 2.01 19.08
C ASP A 65 32.76 1.19 19.61
N GLY A 66 32.96 -0.10 19.87
CA GLY A 66 31.89 -1.00 20.31
C GLY A 66 30.92 -1.36 19.18
N PHE A 67 30.03 -2.31 19.46
CA PHE A 67 28.97 -2.69 18.54
C PHE A 67 27.96 -1.54 18.34
N VAL A 68 27.34 -1.49 17.16
CA VAL A 68 26.18 -0.62 16.93
C VAL A 68 25.05 -0.98 17.90
N LYS A 69 24.47 0.04 18.54
CA LYS A 69 23.47 -0.14 19.59
C LYS A 69 22.28 -0.97 19.09
N GLY A 70 21.90 -2.00 19.84
CA GLY A 70 20.80 -2.90 19.50
C GLY A 70 21.20 -4.11 18.65
N TYR A 71 22.44 -4.19 18.17
CA TYR A 71 22.91 -5.31 17.35
C TYR A 71 23.36 -6.50 18.20
N ARG A 72 22.40 -7.21 18.80
CA ARG A 72 22.65 -8.42 19.58
C ARG A 72 22.55 -9.70 18.78
N ARG A 73 21.76 -9.69 17.70
CA ARG A 73 21.66 -10.80 16.76
C ARG A 73 22.59 -10.54 15.59
N TRP A 74 23.45 -11.49 15.28
CA TRP A 74 24.47 -11.43 14.24
C TRP A 74 23.88 -11.87 12.90
N PHE A 75 22.72 -11.32 12.53
CA PHE A 75 22.00 -11.72 11.31
C PHE A 75 22.81 -11.43 10.04
N ASN A 76 23.60 -10.34 9.99
CA ASN A 76 24.54 -10.08 8.88
C ASN A 76 25.71 -11.07 8.85
N HIS A 77 25.84 -11.92 9.86
CA HIS A 77 26.90 -12.90 10.01
C HIS A 77 26.31 -14.30 10.21
N GLY A 78 25.11 -14.58 9.69
CA GLY A 78 24.60 -15.95 9.56
C GLY A 78 23.95 -16.57 10.79
N GLU A 79 23.64 -15.78 11.82
CA GLU A 79 22.84 -16.27 12.95
C GLU A 79 21.35 -16.43 12.57
N SER A 80 20.86 -17.67 12.58
CA SER A 80 19.49 -18.06 12.17
C SER A 80 18.43 -17.81 13.25
N LEU A 81 17.19 -17.52 12.84
CA LEU A 81 16.03 -17.34 13.70
C LEU A 81 15.45 -18.72 14.11
N VAL A 82 15.56 -19.09 15.38
CA VAL A 82 14.66 -20.09 15.95
C VAL A 82 13.33 -19.39 16.26
N ALA A 83 12.24 -19.91 15.69
CA ALA A 83 10.89 -19.39 15.89
C ALA A 83 10.46 -19.55 17.36
N MET A 84 10.21 -18.44 18.05
CA MET A 84 9.34 -18.38 19.24
C MET A 84 8.56 -17.07 19.28
N ASP A 85 7.33 -17.21 19.77
CA ASP A 85 6.18 -16.32 19.79
C ASP A 85 6.38 -14.93 20.46
N VAL A 86 5.80 -13.91 19.81
CA VAL A 86 5.14 -12.66 20.28
C VAL A 86 5.86 -11.78 21.34
N ASP A 87 6.38 -10.60 20.97
CA ASP A 87 5.63 -9.31 20.90
C ASP A 87 6.53 -8.11 20.49
N SER A 88 5.92 -7.18 19.75
CA SER A 88 6.28 -5.80 19.32
C SER A 88 7.71 -5.22 19.49
N ASP A 89 8.45 -5.05 18.39
CA ASP A 89 8.53 -3.75 17.67
C ASP A 89 9.63 -3.75 16.58
N THR A 90 9.16 -3.68 15.33
CA THR A 90 9.76 -2.96 14.18
C THR A 90 11.16 -3.35 13.71
N TYR A 91 11.27 -4.46 12.99
CA TYR A 91 11.79 -4.45 11.61
C TYR A 91 11.03 -5.55 10.88
N GLU A 92 9.97 -5.14 10.17
CA GLU A 92 9.39 -6.00 9.15
C GLU A 92 10.52 -6.37 8.20
N GLU A 93 10.92 -7.64 8.26
CA GLU A 93 11.51 -8.32 7.15
C GLU A 93 10.57 -8.04 5.97
N TYR A 94 10.97 -7.13 5.07
CA TYR A 94 10.37 -7.04 3.75
C TYR A 94 10.72 -8.35 3.06
N ASN A 95 9.95 -9.39 3.40
CA ASN A 95 9.78 -10.54 2.57
C ASN A 95 9.27 -9.97 1.24
N CYS A 96 10.18 -9.80 0.27
CA CYS A 96 9.85 -9.28 -1.06
C CYS A 96 9.03 -10.29 -1.87
N ASN A 97 8.58 -11.37 -1.23
CA ASN A 97 7.38 -12.07 -1.63
C ASN A 97 6.16 -11.21 -1.29
N ASP A 98 6.11 -10.01 -1.87
CA ASP A 98 4.88 -9.26 -1.91
C ASP A 98 3.89 -10.13 -2.71
N ASN A 99 2.77 -10.47 -2.08
CA ASN A 99 1.67 -11.17 -2.75
C ASN A 99 1.04 -10.31 -3.87
N ILE A 100 1.74 -9.31 -4.42
CA ILE A 100 1.34 -8.55 -5.60
C ILE A 100 1.09 -9.50 -6.75
N ASP A 101 1.94 -10.48 -7.00
CA ASP A 101 1.67 -11.45 -8.08
C ASP A 101 0.41 -12.29 -7.79
N GLU A 102 0.13 -12.64 -6.53
CA GLU A 102 -1.09 -13.34 -6.13
C GLU A 102 -2.34 -12.45 -6.18
N LEU A 103 -2.27 -11.22 -5.68
CA LEU A 103 -3.31 -10.20 -5.73
C LEU A 103 -3.63 -9.79 -7.16
N LEU A 104 -2.61 -9.69 -8.02
CA LEU A 104 -2.80 -9.48 -9.45
C LEU A 104 -3.41 -10.73 -10.09
N ARG A 105 -2.97 -11.95 -9.74
CA ARG A 105 -3.58 -13.19 -10.23
C ARG A 105 -5.06 -13.29 -9.86
N ASP A 106 -5.40 -13.05 -8.59
CA ASP A 106 -6.77 -13.10 -8.06
C ASP A 106 -7.66 -11.99 -8.63
N ARG A 107 -7.10 -10.80 -8.93
CA ARG A 107 -7.87 -9.70 -9.58
C ARG A 107 -7.99 -9.82 -11.09
N PHE A 108 -7.02 -10.43 -11.76
CA PHE A 108 -6.83 -10.21 -13.21
C PHE A 108 -6.61 -11.49 -14.04
N ARG A 109 -6.43 -12.69 -13.45
CA ARG A 109 -6.05 -13.90 -14.21
C ARG A 109 -7.13 -14.97 -14.31
N ASP A 110 -8.13 -14.99 -13.42
CA ASP A 110 -9.25 -15.96 -13.46
C ASP A 110 -10.47 -15.49 -14.28
N THR A 111 -10.25 -14.67 -15.30
CA THR A 111 -11.28 -14.17 -16.22
C THR A 111 -11.35 -14.95 -17.52
N THR A 112 -11.28 -16.28 -17.45
CA THR A 112 -11.41 -17.16 -18.61
C THR A 112 -12.87 -17.42 -19.00
N GLN A 113 -13.03 -17.74 -20.27
CA GLN A 113 -14.25 -17.74 -21.09
C GLN A 113 -15.45 -18.42 -20.43
N VAL A 114 -16.55 -17.67 -20.30
CA VAL A 114 -17.86 -18.23 -20.00
C VAL A 114 -18.43 -18.83 -21.29
N ASP A 115 -18.24 -20.13 -21.47
CA ASP A 115 -19.05 -20.92 -22.39
C ASP A 115 -20.43 -21.14 -21.76
N GLY A 116 -21.44 -20.38 -22.21
CA GLY A 116 -22.83 -20.61 -21.82
C GLY A 116 -23.74 -19.39 -21.93
N HIS A 117 -24.47 -19.31 -23.05
CA HIS A 117 -25.67 -18.50 -23.31
C HIS A 117 -25.59 -16.96 -23.29
N ASN A 118 -25.34 -16.42 -24.51
CA ASN A 118 -25.91 -15.20 -25.11
C ASN A 118 -26.03 -13.92 -24.25
N MET A 119 -24.88 -13.38 -23.82
CA MET A 119 -24.42 -12.03 -24.21
C MET A 119 -22.93 -11.98 -23.88
N GLY A 120 -22.07 -11.85 -24.88
CA GLY A 120 -20.63 -11.67 -24.64
C GLY A 120 -20.35 -10.44 -23.75
N PRO A 121 -19.12 -10.28 -23.23
CA PRO A 121 -18.80 -9.17 -22.35
C PRO A 121 -19.20 -7.84 -22.97
N ASN A 122 -19.75 -6.94 -22.15
CA ASN A 122 -20.07 -5.58 -22.59
C ASN A 122 -18.79 -4.84 -23.01
N GLU A 123 -18.94 -3.71 -23.71
CA GLU A 123 -17.81 -2.97 -24.28
C GLU A 123 -16.78 -2.58 -23.22
N GLY A 124 -17.22 -2.08 -22.06
CA GLY A 124 -16.32 -1.74 -20.94
C GLY A 124 -15.57 -2.94 -20.37
N ALA A 125 -16.21 -4.12 -20.31
CA ALA A 125 -15.57 -5.36 -19.88
C ALA A 125 -14.51 -5.82 -20.89
N LYS A 126 -14.80 -5.73 -22.19
CA LYS A 126 -13.85 -6.05 -23.28
C LYS A 126 -12.62 -5.14 -23.23
N GLU A 127 -12.82 -3.84 -23.06
CA GLU A 127 -11.71 -2.88 -22.93
C GLU A 127 -10.83 -3.19 -21.72
N PHE A 128 -11.45 -3.51 -20.59
CA PHE A 128 -10.71 -3.87 -19.39
C PHE A 128 -9.92 -5.17 -19.55
N TYR A 129 -10.51 -6.23 -20.12
CA TYR A 129 -9.79 -7.48 -20.37
C TYR A 129 -8.59 -7.27 -21.29
N LYS A 130 -8.74 -6.45 -22.33
CA LYS A 130 -7.62 -6.10 -23.20
C LYS A 130 -6.48 -5.43 -22.43
N LEU A 131 -6.79 -4.47 -21.54
CA LEU A 131 -5.78 -3.80 -20.72
C LEU A 131 -5.05 -4.78 -19.79
N VAL A 132 -5.79 -5.74 -19.24
CA VAL A 132 -5.25 -6.77 -18.36
C VAL A 132 -4.33 -7.73 -19.11
N ASP A 133 -4.74 -8.18 -20.29
CA ASP A 133 -3.95 -9.07 -21.14
C ASP A 133 -2.64 -8.40 -21.58
N GLU A 134 -2.71 -7.13 -22.01
CA GLU A 134 -1.53 -6.33 -22.38
C GLU A 134 -0.56 -6.14 -21.22
N ALA A 135 -1.08 -6.00 -20.00
CA ALA A 135 -0.29 -5.83 -18.80
C ALA A 135 0.29 -7.18 -18.31
N SER A 136 -0.42 -8.28 -18.51
CA SER A 136 -0.02 -9.64 -18.10
C SER A 136 0.96 -10.32 -19.06
N GLN A 137 1.34 -9.64 -20.15
CA GLN A 137 2.40 -10.12 -21.06
C GLN A 137 3.71 -10.37 -20.31
N GLU A 138 4.52 -11.29 -20.84
CA GLU A 138 5.85 -11.57 -20.33
C GLU A 138 6.70 -10.28 -20.29
N LEU A 139 7.54 -10.17 -19.26
CA LEU A 139 8.46 -9.04 -19.12
C LEU A 139 9.50 -9.00 -20.25
N TYR A 140 9.92 -10.17 -20.73
CA TYR A 140 10.72 -10.41 -21.92
C TYR A 140 10.52 -11.88 -22.31
N PRO A 141 10.81 -12.30 -23.56
CA PRO A 141 10.55 -13.66 -24.01
C PRO A 141 11.13 -14.73 -23.08
N GLY A 142 10.28 -15.61 -22.55
CA GLY A 142 10.66 -16.69 -21.64
C GLY A 142 10.81 -16.30 -20.16
N CYS A 143 10.46 -15.06 -19.79
CA CYS A 143 10.47 -14.63 -18.39
C CYS A 143 9.32 -15.29 -17.61
N LYS A 144 9.64 -16.26 -16.75
CA LYS A 144 8.65 -16.93 -15.89
C LYS A 144 8.42 -16.25 -14.56
N GLY A 145 9.38 -15.45 -14.09
CA GLY A 145 9.35 -14.83 -12.77
C GLY A 145 8.51 -13.54 -12.70
N PHE A 146 8.40 -12.81 -13.82
CA PHE A 146 7.75 -11.51 -13.87
C PHE A 146 6.88 -11.34 -15.10
N THR A 147 5.73 -10.70 -14.89
CA THR A 147 4.95 -10.08 -15.97
C THR A 147 5.38 -8.63 -16.14
N ARG A 148 5.06 -8.03 -17.29
CA ARG A 148 5.18 -6.59 -17.50
C ARG A 148 4.51 -5.80 -16.38
N LEU A 149 3.32 -6.21 -15.96
CA LEU A 149 2.55 -5.53 -14.92
C LEU A 149 3.23 -5.61 -13.56
N SER A 150 3.54 -6.83 -13.08
CA SER A 150 4.07 -7.01 -11.73
C SER A 150 5.43 -6.35 -11.56
N PHE A 151 6.30 -6.45 -12.57
CA PHE A 151 7.58 -5.75 -12.57
C PHE A 151 7.40 -4.22 -12.53
N THR A 152 6.51 -3.68 -13.37
CA THR A 152 6.27 -2.24 -13.42
C THR A 152 5.68 -1.70 -12.12
N ILE A 153 4.74 -2.43 -11.49
CA ILE A 153 4.16 -2.05 -10.20
C ILE A 153 5.24 -2.06 -9.11
N ARG A 154 6.05 -3.12 -9.01
CA ARG A 154 7.14 -3.17 -8.02
C ARG A 154 8.14 -2.04 -8.21
N LEU A 155 8.51 -1.74 -9.46
CA LEU A 155 9.40 -0.63 -9.77
C LEU A 155 8.78 0.73 -9.42
N TYR A 156 7.49 0.91 -9.68
CA TYR A 156 6.74 2.11 -9.28
C TYR A 156 6.63 2.25 -7.76
N LEU A 157 6.46 1.15 -7.03
CA LEU A 157 6.47 1.14 -5.57
C LEU A 157 7.83 1.55 -5.01
N LEU A 158 8.94 1.02 -5.57
CA LEU A 158 10.29 1.45 -5.20
C LEU A 158 10.48 2.96 -5.39
N LYS A 159 10.00 3.50 -6.51
CA LYS A 159 10.01 4.95 -6.76
C LYS A 159 9.31 5.72 -5.66
N CYS A 160 8.13 5.26 -5.23
CA CYS A 160 7.33 5.89 -4.19
C CYS A 160 7.98 5.79 -2.81
N LEU A 161 8.44 4.59 -2.44
CA LEU A 161 9.04 4.30 -1.13
C LEU A 161 10.38 5.03 -0.93
N HIS A 162 11.18 5.14 -1.98
CA HIS A 162 12.51 5.73 -1.93
C HIS A 162 12.57 7.15 -2.50
N GLY A 163 11.42 7.76 -2.80
CA GLY A 163 11.32 9.17 -3.18
C GLY A 163 12.05 9.52 -4.48
N TRP A 164 12.21 8.59 -5.43
CA TRP A 164 12.89 8.88 -6.69
C TRP A 164 12.15 9.95 -7.48
N SER A 165 12.87 10.87 -8.12
CA SER A 165 12.24 11.90 -8.96
C SER A 165 11.63 11.29 -10.22
N ASN A 166 10.66 11.98 -10.84
CA ASN A 166 10.05 11.50 -12.09
C ASN A 166 11.06 11.43 -13.24
N ALA A 167 12.02 12.36 -13.26
CA ALA A 167 13.12 12.38 -14.21
C ALA A 167 14.04 11.17 -14.00
N SER A 168 14.51 10.95 -12.76
CA SER A 168 15.37 9.81 -12.41
C SER A 168 14.72 8.47 -12.74
N PHE A 169 13.43 8.31 -12.43
CA PHE A 169 12.67 7.11 -12.78
C PHE A 169 12.59 6.89 -14.29
N THR A 170 12.37 7.96 -15.06
CA THR A 170 12.32 7.88 -16.52
C THR A 170 13.68 7.47 -17.09
N SER A 171 14.76 8.10 -16.64
CA SER A 171 16.12 7.72 -17.05
C SER A 171 16.47 6.27 -16.69
N LEU A 172 16.00 5.77 -15.54
CA LEU A 172 16.15 4.36 -15.18
C LEU A 172 15.42 3.43 -16.15
N LEU A 173 14.16 3.74 -16.50
CA LEU A 173 13.39 2.94 -17.47
C LEU A 173 14.05 2.92 -18.85
N GLU A 174 14.59 4.06 -19.28
CA GLU A 174 15.33 4.19 -20.54
C GLU A 174 16.62 3.34 -20.51
N LEU A 175 17.42 3.44 -19.45
CA LEU A 175 18.64 2.65 -19.29
C LEU A 175 18.36 1.14 -19.26
N LEU A 176 17.29 0.72 -18.57
CA LEU A 176 16.88 -0.68 -18.53
C LEU A 176 16.52 -1.21 -19.93
N LYS A 177 15.87 -0.40 -20.77
CA LYS A 177 15.58 -0.77 -22.16
C LYS A 177 16.80 -0.78 -23.06
N GLU A 178 17.74 0.13 -22.84
CA GLU A 178 19.00 0.17 -23.58
C GLU A 178 19.84 -1.08 -23.30
N GLY A 179 19.98 -1.44 -22.02
CA GLY A 179 20.71 -2.65 -21.60
C GLY A 179 19.99 -3.96 -21.91
N MET A 180 18.65 -3.94 -22.01
CA MET A 180 17.82 -5.12 -22.31
C MET A 180 16.77 -4.79 -23.40
N PRO A 181 17.13 -4.88 -24.69
CA PRO A 181 16.27 -4.44 -25.79
C PRO A 181 14.90 -5.12 -25.88
N HIS A 182 14.78 -6.36 -25.39
CA HIS A 182 13.53 -7.13 -25.37
C HIS A 182 12.66 -6.88 -24.13
N LEU A 183 13.05 -5.93 -23.27
CA LEU A 183 12.34 -5.63 -22.03
C LEU A 183 11.03 -4.87 -22.31
N ASN A 184 9.92 -5.54 -22.02
CA ASN A 184 8.55 -5.08 -22.22
C ASN A 184 8.07 -4.23 -21.02
N ILE A 185 8.70 -3.08 -20.80
CA ILE A 185 8.29 -2.10 -19.78
C ILE A 185 7.86 -0.76 -20.40
N PRO A 186 7.10 0.08 -19.69
CA PRO A 186 6.87 1.46 -20.11
C PRO A 186 8.19 2.22 -20.23
N THR A 187 8.27 3.17 -21.16
CA THR A 187 9.51 3.94 -21.43
C THR A 187 9.63 5.22 -20.61
N SER A 188 8.65 5.54 -19.76
CA SER A 188 8.68 6.77 -18.96
C SER A 188 7.80 6.67 -17.72
N PHE A 189 7.98 7.61 -16.80
CA PHE A 189 7.09 7.78 -15.65
C PHE A 189 5.64 7.97 -16.08
N ASP A 190 5.36 8.83 -17.07
CA ASP A 190 3.99 9.12 -17.49
C ASP A 190 3.31 7.91 -18.11
N LYS A 191 4.05 7.13 -18.93
CA LYS A 191 3.52 5.86 -19.47
C LYS A 191 3.27 4.84 -18.36
N THR A 192 4.16 4.76 -17.37
CA THR A 192 3.97 3.90 -16.19
C THR A 192 2.73 4.30 -15.42
N LYS A 193 2.59 5.60 -15.12
CA LYS A 193 1.45 6.16 -14.39
C LYS A 193 0.14 5.95 -15.15
N ASN A 194 0.14 6.14 -16.47
CA ASN A 194 -1.03 5.89 -17.31
C ASN A 194 -1.42 4.41 -17.32
N MET A 195 -0.45 3.49 -17.34
CA MET A 195 -0.74 2.05 -17.24
C MET A 195 -1.42 1.71 -15.90
N VAL A 196 -0.88 2.21 -14.78
CA VAL A 196 -1.48 2.04 -13.44
C VAL A 196 -2.88 2.66 -13.37
N LYS A 197 -3.05 3.83 -13.99
CA LYS A 197 -4.34 4.53 -14.08
C LYS A 197 -5.39 3.73 -14.85
N ASN A 198 -5.03 3.16 -16.01
CA ASN A 198 -5.94 2.38 -16.84
C ASN A 198 -6.41 1.10 -16.13
N LEU A 199 -5.60 0.57 -15.21
CA LEU A 199 -5.99 -0.53 -14.33
C LEU A 199 -6.89 -0.08 -13.16
N GLY A 200 -7.38 1.17 -13.18
CA GLY A 200 -8.26 1.79 -12.19
C GLY A 200 -7.67 1.85 -10.78
N LEU A 201 -6.35 2.06 -10.71
CA LEU A 201 -5.65 2.42 -9.48
C LEU A 201 -5.46 3.95 -9.36
N ASP A 202 -6.16 4.73 -10.20
CA ASP A 202 -6.18 6.19 -10.13
C ASP A 202 -7.20 6.69 -9.11
N TYR A 203 -7.06 7.96 -8.73
CA TYR A 203 -7.99 8.66 -7.86
C TYR A 203 -8.35 10.02 -8.44
N GLN A 204 -9.56 10.46 -8.13
CA GLN A 204 -10.03 11.80 -8.41
C GLN A 204 -9.72 12.71 -7.22
N LYS A 205 -9.27 13.92 -7.50
CA LYS A 205 -9.12 14.94 -6.46
C LYS A 205 -10.42 15.70 -6.35
N ILE A 206 -10.96 15.78 -5.14
CA ILE A 206 -12.18 16.55 -4.87
C ILE A 206 -11.83 17.55 -3.78
N ASP A 207 -12.10 18.83 -4.04
CA ASP A 207 -11.91 19.85 -3.02
C ASP A 207 -13.02 19.73 -1.97
N ALA A 208 -12.65 19.98 -0.72
CA ALA A 208 -13.56 19.95 0.40
C ALA A 208 -13.53 21.31 1.12
N CYS A 209 -14.61 21.64 1.80
CA CYS A 209 -14.59 22.76 2.74
C CYS A 209 -13.54 22.52 3.83
N ARG A 210 -12.82 23.57 4.25
CA ARG A 210 -11.85 23.48 5.36
C ARG A 210 -12.47 22.93 6.65
N ASN A 211 -13.75 23.19 6.86
CA ASN A 211 -14.54 22.75 8.01
C ASN A 211 -15.38 21.49 7.73
N ASP A 212 -15.08 20.76 6.64
CA ASP A 212 -15.74 19.49 6.26
C ASP A 212 -17.25 19.57 5.94
N CYS A 213 -17.84 20.76 5.88
CA CYS A 213 -19.28 20.91 5.70
C CYS A 213 -19.82 20.46 4.33
N MET A 214 -18.98 20.40 3.30
CA MET A 214 -19.37 19.98 1.95
C MET A 214 -18.16 19.66 1.07
N LEU A 215 -18.43 18.94 -0.02
CA LEU A 215 -17.51 18.70 -1.13
C LEU A 215 -17.83 19.61 -2.32
N TYR A 216 -16.81 20.17 -2.94
CA TYR A 216 -16.91 20.93 -4.20
C TYR A 216 -16.96 19.94 -5.38
N ARG A 217 -18.11 19.26 -5.52
CA ARG A 217 -18.41 18.31 -6.60
C ARG A 217 -19.83 18.51 -7.13
N ASN A 218 -20.14 17.91 -8.27
CA ASN A 218 -21.46 17.98 -8.89
C ASN A 218 -21.89 19.45 -9.10
N GLY A 219 -23.08 19.84 -8.63
CA GLY A 219 -23.58 21.22 -8.74
C GLY A 219 -22.74 22.28 -8.03
N HIS A 220 -21.77 21.87 -7.21
CA HIS A 220 -20.92 22.76 -6.41
C HIS A 220 -19.45 22.79 -6.85
N GLU A 221 -19.13 22.21 -8.00
CA GLU A 221 -17.74 22.09 -8.48
C GLU A 221 -17.08 23.45 -8.75
N ASN A 222 -17.87 24.44 -9.17
CA ASN A 222 -17.37 25.78 -9.53
C ASN A 222 -17.47 26.80 -8.38
N ASP A 223 -17.96 26.40 -7.22
CA ASP A 223 -18.12 27.32 -6.10
C ASP A 223 -16.76 27.72 -5.52
N SER A 224 -16.68 28.99 -5.12
CA SER A 224 -15.50 29.60 -4.50
C SER A 224 -15.59 29.64 -2.97
N SER A 225 -16.75 29.35 -2.40
CA SER A 225 -17.02 29.36 -0.96
C SER A 225 -18.04 28.31 -0.58
N CYS A 226 -18.01 27.88 0.67
CA CYS A 226 -18.92 26.87 1.19
C CYS A 226 -20.32 27.47 1.42
N HIS A 227 -21.36 26.86 0.87
CA HIS A 227 -22.74 27.31 1.09
C HIS A 227 -23.25 27.09 2.52
N VAL A 228 -22.62 26.20 3.29
CA VAL A 228 -23.02 25.89 4.68
C VAL A 228 -22.42 26.88 5.67
N CYS A 229 -21.12 27.17 5.58
CA CYS A 229 -20.42 28.02 6.56
C CYS A 229 -19.79 29.30 5.98
N GLY A 230 -19.94 29.57 4.69
CA GLY A 230 -19.41 30.76 4.02
C GLY A 230 -17.88 30.79 3.84
N THR A 231 -17.16 29.80 4.37
CA THR A 231 -15.69 29.77 4.32
C THR A 231 -15.18 29.61 2.89
N SER A 232 -14.12 30.33 2.54
CA SER A 232 -13.46 30.24 1.23
C SER A 232 -12.97 28.82 0.92
N ARG A 233 -13.11 28.41 -0.35
CA ARG A 233 -12.51 27.17 -0.89
C ARG A 233 -10.99 27.22 -0.87
N TYR A 234 -10.41 28.40 -1.05
CA TYR A 234 -9.00 28.58 -1.31
C TYR A 234 -8.22 29.05 -0.08
N ILE A 235 -6.94 28.72 -0.01
CA ILE A 235 -6.02 29.25 0.99
C ILE A 235 -5.87 30.75 0.73
N GLU A 236 -6.12 31.56 1.75
CA GLU A 236 -5.84 32.99 1.73
C GLU A 236 -4.33 33.18 1.91
N HIS A 237 -3.67 33.73 0.90
CA HIS A 237 -2.29 34.18 1.01
C HIS A 237 -2.31 35.63 1.48
N HIS A 238 -1.81 35.90 2.70
CA HIS A 238 -1.41 37.26 3.06
C HIS A 238 -0.16 37.58 2.23
N VAL A 239 -0.32 38.45 1.24
CA VAL A 239 0.83 38.99 0.51
C VAL A 239 1.44 40.03 1.44
N GLU A 240 2.62 39.75 2.01
CA GLU A 240 3.47 40.81 2.56
C GLU A 240 3.86 41.72 1.37
N GLU A 241 3.63 43.02 1.50
CA GLU A 241 3.64 44.04 0.43
C GLU A 241 5.01 44.33 -0.21
N ASP A 242 5.97 43.41 -0.19
CA ASP A 242 7.37 43.72 -0.49
C ASP A 242 7.88 43.30 -1.88
N ASP A 243 7.02 42.82 -2.79
CA ASP A 243 7.49 42.62 -4.17
C ASP A 243 6.46 42.93 -5.26
N ALA A 244 6.34 44.23 -5.55
CA ALA A 244 5.53 44.81 -6.62
C ALA A 244 6.06 44.53 -8.04
N THR A 245 6.78 43.43 -8.28
CA THR A 245 7.38 43.11 -9.60
C THR A 245 6.95 41.80 -10.24
N SER A 246 6.05 41.01 -9.62
CA SER A 246 5.55 39.76 -10.23
C SER A 246 4.09 39.89 -10.69
N SER A 247 3.90 40.04 -12.00
CA SER A 247 2.59 40.01 -12.69
C SER A 247 1.92 38.63 -12.74
N LYS A 248 2.33 37.68 -11.90
CA LYS A 248 1.71 36.35 -11.83
C LYS A 248 0.56 36.38 -10.82
N LYS A 249 -0.67 36.32 -11.32
CA LYS A 249 -1.87 36.10 -10.48
C LYS A 249 -1.59 34.94 -9.50
N PRO A 250 -1.82 35.10 -8.19
CA PRO A 250 -1.58 34.04 -7.23
C PRO A 250 -2.39 32.80 -7.63
N ARG A 251 -1.73 31.65 -7.68
CA ARG A 251 -2.37 30.37 -8.02
C ARG A 251 -3.37 30.07 -6.91
N LYS A 252 -4.65 29.97 -7.23
CA LYS A 252 -5.69 29.55 -6.29
C LYS A 252 -5.43 28.10 -5.87
N VAL A 253 -5.03 27.88 -4.62
CA VAL A 253 -4.81 26.55 -4.04
C VAL A 253 -5.98 26.25 -3.10
N ALA A 254 -6.64 25.11 -3.28
CA ALA A 254 -7.73 24.70 -2.40
C ALA A 254 -7.21 24.45 -0.98
N ALA A 255 -8.00 24.85 0.02
CA ALA A 255 -7.64 24.70 1.43
C ALA A 255 -7.65 23.24 1.88
N LYS A 256 -8.47 22.40 1.25
CA LYS A 256 -8.57 20.96 1.53
C LYS A 256 -8.92 20.22 0.24
N THR A 257 -8.18 19.16 -0.06
CA THR A 257 -8.44 18.31 -1.23
C THR A 257 -8.33 16.85 -0.80
N LEU A 258 -9.43 16.10 -0.92
CA LEU A 258 -9.46 14.66 -0.67
C LEU A 258 -9.15 13.86 -1.94
N ARG A 259 -8.81 12.58 -1.77
CA ARG A 259 -8.69 11.63 -2.87
C ARG A 259 -9.89 10.69 -2.87
N HIS A 260 -10.65 10.70 -3.96
CA HIS A 260 -11.79 9.81 -4.19
C HIS A 260 -11.39 8.69 -5.14
N PHE A 261 -11.65 7.45 -4.74
CA PHE A 261 -11.40 6.26 -5.52
C PHE A 261 -12.74 5.75 -6.06
N PRO A 262 -12.98 5.84 -7.39
CA PRO A 262 -14.28 5.50 -7.97
C PRO A 262 -14.74 4.09 -7.61
N LEU A 263 -15.95 4.00 -7.04
CA LEU A 263 -16.51 2.74 -6.54
C LEU A 263 -17.03 1.85 -7.67
N ILE A 264 -17.79 2.42 -8.62
CA ILE A 264 -18.49 1.66 -9.66
C ILE A 264 -17.54 0.74 -10.46
N PRO A 265 -16.39 1.20 -10.99
CA PRO A 265 -15.49 0.31 -11.74
C PRO A 265 -14.92 -0.82 -10.89
N ARG A 266 -14.77 -0.62 -9.59
CA ARG A 266 -14.24 -1.63 -8.66
C ARG A 266 -15.29 -2.68 -8.32
N LEU A 267 -16.55 -2.28 -8.18
CA LEU A 267 -17.67 -3.22 -8.03
C LEU A 267 -17.91 -4.03 -9.31
N GLN A 268 -17.84 -3.40 -10.48
CA GLN A 268 -17.95 -4.10 -11.77
C GLN A 268 -16.92 -5.24 -11.87
N ARG A 269 -15.68 -5.04 -11.41
CA ARG A 269 -14.65 -6.09 -11.39
C ARG A 269 -15.03 -7.30 -10.55
N LEU A 270 -15.74 -7.11 -9.44
CA LEU A 270 -16.21 -8.24 -8.61
C LEU A 270 -17.26 -9.09 -9.34
N PHE A 271 -18.00 -8.51 -10.29
CA PHE A 271 -18.91 -9.26 -11.16
C PHE A 271 -18.25 -9.84 -12.40
N MET A 272 -17.08 -9.31 -12.80
CA MET A 272 -16.31 -9.80 -13.93
C MET A 272 -15.45 -11.02 -13.57
N CYS A 273 -15.01 -11.12 -12.32
CA CYS A 273 -14.20 -12.25 -11.84
C CYS A 273 -15.09 -13.45 -11.48
N THR A 274 -14.81 -14.59 -12.12
CA THR A 274 -15.56 -15.86 -11.93
C THR A 274 -15.51 -16.35 -10.48
N ARG A 275 -14.40 -16.13 -9.77
CA ARG A 275 -14.23 -16.52 -8.37
C ARG A 275 -15.07 -15.70 -7.40
N THR A 276 -15.39 -14.46 -7.76
CA THR A 276 -16.11 -13.55 -6.89
C THR A 276 -17.58 -13.41 -7.25
N VAL A 277 -17.95 -13.63 -8.52
CA VAL A 277 -19.32 -13.40 -9.01
C VAL A 277 -20.35 -14.26 -8.29
N GLU A 278 -20.06 -15.53 -8.03
CA GLU A 278 -20.96 -16.42 -7.28
C GLU A 278 -21.11 -15.93 -5.83
N ALA A 279 -19.98 -15.58 -5.20
CA ALA A 279 -19.93 -15.05 -3.84
C ALA A 279 -20.69 -13.72 -3.68
N MET A 280 -20.87 -12.93 -4.74
CA MET A 280 -21.68 -11.69 -4.72
C MET A 280 -23.18 -11.92 -4.48
N SER A 281 -23.64 -13.18 -4.53
CA SER A 281 -25.01 -13.59 -4.20
C SER A 281 -25.11 -14.52 -2.98
N TRP A 282 -23.97 -14.85 -2.36
CA TRP A 282 -23.85 -15.82 -1.27
C TRP A 282 -24.79 -15.51 -0.09
N HIS A 283 -24.87 -14.24 0.32
CA HIS A 283 -25.69 -13.80 1.45
C HIS A 283 -27.18 -14.17 1.32
N HIS A 284 -27.66 -14.37 0.08
CA HIS A 284 -29.03 -14.75 -0.23
C HIS A 284 -29.18 -16.27 -0.40
N ASN A 285 -28.28 -16.86 -1.20
CA ASN A 285 -28.39 -18.24 -1.69
C ASN A 285 -27.91 -19.30 -0.69
N GLU A 286 -26.79 -19.05 -0.03
CA GLU A 286 -26.05 -20.08 0.74
C GLU A 286 -26.00 -19.79 2.24
N ARG A 287 -26.33 -18.56 2.64
CA ARG A 287 -26.31 -18.16 4.04
C ARG A 287 -27.32 -18.97 4.87
N VAL A 288 -26.85 -19.53 5.98
CA VAL A 288 -27.67 -20.20 6.99
C VAL A 288 -28.61 -19.20 7.67
N LYS A 289 -29.90 -19.54 7.76
CA LYS A 289 -30.97 -18.73 8.37
C LYS A 289 -31.55 -19.46 9.59
N ASP A 290 -30.75 -19.61 10.64
CA ASP A 290 -31.09 -20.33 11.88
C ASP A 290 -31.52 -19.41 13.04
N GLY A 291 -31.69 -18.10 12.77
CA GLY A 291 -32.01 -17.10 13.78
C GLY A 291 -30.81 -16.55 14.55
N SER A 292 -29.60 -17.06 14.30
CA SER A 292 -28.36 -16.53 14.90
C SER A 292 -27.77 -15.40 14.06
N LEU A 293 -27.11 -14.43 14.69
CA LEU A 293 -26.37 -13.36 14.01
C LEU A 293 -25.03 -13.90 13.48
N ARG A 294 -25.01 -14.36 12.23
CA ARG A 294 -23.81 -14.95 11.57
C ARG A 294 -23.18 -14.02 10.54
N HIS A 295 -23.98 -13.11 9.99
CA HIS A 295 -23.60 -12.21 8.91
C HIS A 295 -24.37 -10.88 9.05
N PRO A 296 -23.89 -9.73 8.54
CA PRO A 296 -24.64 -8.47 8.57
C PRO A 296 -26.08 -8.56 8.07
N ALA A 297 -26.36 -9.47 7.13
CA ALA A 297 -27.71 -9.76 6.63
C ALA A 297 -28.68 -10.37 7.67
N ASP A 298 -28.18 -10.86 8.81
CA ASP A 298 -29.01 -11.31 9.94
C ASP A 298 -29.43 -10.16 10.86
N GLY A 299 -28.76 -9.01 10.76
CA GLY A 299 -28.99 -7.85 11.60
C GLY A 299 -30.30 -7.11 11.26
N GLU A 300 -30.88 -6.48 12.27
CA GLU A 300 -32.14 -5.72 12.14
C GLU A 300 -32.02 -4.57 11.13
N SER A 301 -30.86 -3.90 11.06
CA SER A 301 -30.64 -2.82 10.09
C SER A 301 -30.79 -3.28 8.65
N TRP A 302 -30.33 -4.49 8.33
CA TRP A 302 -30.46 -5.06 6.98
C TRP A 302 -31.91 -5.41 6.68
N LYS A 303 -32.60 -6.10 7.60
CA LYS A 303 -34.01 -6.46 7.44
C LYS A 303 -34.91 -5.23 7.31
N ALA A 304 -34.64 -4.19 8.08
CA ALA A 304 -35.35 -2.91 8.01
C ALA A 304 -35.11 -2.22 6.67
N PHE A 305 -33.89 -2.27 6.12
CA PHE A 305 -33.60 -1.76 4.78
C PHE A 305 -34.35 -2.55 3.70
N ASP A 306 -34.30 -3.89 3.75
CA ASP A 306 -34.97 -4.76 2.78
C ASP A 306 -36.49 -4.55 2.78
N SER A 307 -37.09 -4.31 3.96
CA SER A 307 -38.52 -4.02 4.10
C SER A 307 -38.91 -2.66 3.52
N ARG A 308 -37.99 -1.68 3.49
CA ARG A 308 -38.24 -0.34 2.92
C ARG A 308 -37.98 -0.28 1.42
N HIS A 309 -37.12 -1.16 0.91
CA HIS A 309 -36.64 -1.17 -0.46
C HIS A 309 -36.82 -2.56 -1.08
N GLU A 310 -38.07 -3.02 -1.15
CA GLU A 310 -38.39 -4.38 -1.60
C GLU A 310 -37.84 -4.69 -3.00
N ASP A 311 -37.93 -3.76 -3.95
CA ASP A 311 -37.40 -3.97 -5.30
C ASP A 311 -35.88 -4.11 -5.33
N PHE A 312 -35.18 -3.41 -4.42
CA PHE A 312 -33.75 -3.60 -4.24
C PHE A 312 -33.46 -4.97 -3.60
N ALA A 313 -34.26 -5.38 -2.60
CA ALA A 313 -34.07 -6.64 -1.90
C ALA A 313 -34.36 -7.88 -2.77
N LYS A 314 -35.28 -7.77 -3.73
CA LYS A 314 -35.65 -8.83 -4.68
C LYS A 314 -34.50 -9.25 -5.60
N GLU A 315 -33.54 -8.39 -5.88
CA GLU A 315 -32.39 -8.69 -6.73
C GLU A 315 -31.16 -8.99 -5.85
N PRO A 316 -30.75 -10.28 -5.71
CA PRO A 316 -29.64 -10.67 -4.84
C PRO A 316 -28.29 -10.11 -5.25
N ARG A 317 -28.13 -9.68 -6.51
CA ARG A 317 -26.87 -9.07 -6.99
C ARG A 317 -26.72 -7.61 -6.59
N ASN A 318 -27.76 -6.99 -6.04
CA ASN A 318 -27.65 -5.63 -5.53
C ASN A 318 -26.65 -5.56 -4.38
N VAL A 319 -25.67 -4.67 -4.52
CA VAL A 319 -24.52 -4.60 -3.63
C VAL A 319 -24.85 -3.80 -2.37
N ARG A 320 -24.57 -4.40 -1.21
CA ARG A 320 -24.67 -3.76 0.10
C ARG A 320 -23.26 -3.59 0.66
N LEU A 321 -23.01 -2.38 1.13
CA LEU A 321 -21.70 -1.95 1.58
C LEU A 321 -21.78 -1.55 3.05
N GLY A 322 -20.87 -2.10 3.85
CA GLY A 322 -20.55 -1.49 5.12
C GLY A 322 -19.54 -0.38 4.92
N LEU A 323 -19.64 0.69 5.71
CA LEU A 323 -18.70 1.79 5.71
C LEU A 323 -17.98 1.83 7.05
N ALA A 324 -16.66 1.94 6.98
CA ALA A 324 -15.80 2.20 8.13
C ALA A 324 -14.86 3.37 7.83
N SER A 325 -14.60 4.19 8.84
CA SER A 325 -13.54 5.20 8.77
C SER A 325 -12.87 5.30 10.12
N ASP A 326 -11.55 5.43 10.11
CA ASP A 326 -10.76 5.72 11.32
C ASP A 326 -9.63 6.68 10.98
N GLY A 327 -9.14 7.43 11.95
CA GLY A 327 -8.05 8.38 11.76
C GLY A 327 -6.69 7.71 11.94
N PHE A 328 -5.76 7.93 11.01
CA PHE A 328 -4.38 7.49 11.17
C PHE A 328 -3.39 8.61 10.87
N ASN A 329 -2.23 8.57 11.54
CA ASN A 329 -1.13 9.48 11.25
C ASN A 329 -0.11 8.78 10.33
N PRO A 330 -0.04 9.15 9.02
CA PRO A 330 0.87 8.50 8.09
C PRO A 330 2.36 8.72 8.40
N PHE A 331 2.70 9.67 9.29
CA PHE A 331 4.09 10.03 9.59
C PHE A 331 4.61 9.43 10.91
N ARG A 332 3.83 8.55 11.56
CA ARG A 332 4.09 7.66 12.72
C ARG A 332 4.76 8.24 13.98
N THR A 333 5.56 9.31 13.93
CA THR A 333 6.43 9.68 15.06
C THR A 333 6.94 11.13 15.12
N LEU A 334 6.76 11.99 14.10
CA LEU A 334 7.42 13.31 14.07
C LEU A 334 6.49 14.53 13.97
N SER A 335 5.17 14.32 13.93
CA SER A 335 4.21 15.42 13.87
C SER A 335 2.81 14.96 14.27
N SER A 336 2.26 15.51 15.36
CA SER A 336 0.86 15.36 15.74
C SER A 336 -0.07 16.28 14.92
N THR A 337 0.45 17.03 13.95
CA THR A 337 -0.32 18.04 13.21
C THR A 337 -0.97 17.50 11.93
N HIS A 338 -0.74 16.23 11.58
CA HIS A 338 -1.27 15.61 10.38
C HIS A 338 -1.96 14.28 10.70
N SER A 339 -3.28 14.23 10.50
CA SER A 339 -4.08 13.01 10.47
C SER A 339 -4.66 12.82 9.08
N THR A 340 -4.96 11.58 8.72
CA THR A 340 -5.61 11.19 7.47
C THR A 340 -6.71 10.20 7.79
N TRP A 341 -7.87 10.37 7.17
CA TRP A 341 -9.08 9.59 7.41
C TRP A 341 -9.40 8.78 6.15
N PRO A 342 -8.96 7.52 6.08
CA PRO A 342 -9.40 6.57 5.08
C PRO A 342 -10.85 6.19 5.35
N VAL A 343 -11.66 6.24 4.31
CA VAL A 343 -13.01 5.67 4.31
C VAL A 343 -12.95 4.39 3.51
N VAL A 344 -13.18 3.27 4.18
CA VAL A 344 -13.11 1.92 3.63
C VAL A 344 -14.53 1.36 3.54
N LEU A 345 -14.84 0.77 2.40
CA LEU A 345 -16.11 0.09 2.16
C LEU A 345 -15.87 -1.42 2.14
N MET A 346 -16.71 -2.17 2.85
CA MET A 346 -16.70 -3.63 2.86
C MET A 346 -17.90 -4.16 2.09
N VAL A 347 -17.68 -5.13 1.22
CA VAL A 347 -18.73 -5.73 0.39
C VAL A 347 -19.45 -6.82 1.18
N TYR A 348 -20.56 -6.48 1.82
CA TYR A 348 -21.35 -7.41 2.64
C TYR A 348 -22.18 -8.40 1.84
N ASN A 349 -22.09 -8.40 0.51
CA ASN A 349 -22.64 -9.51 -0.28
C ASN A 349 -21.84 -10.79 -0.10
N LEU A 350 -20.53 -10.65 0.17
CA LEU A 350 -19.56 -11.73 0.25
C LEU A 350 -19.68 -12.49 1.59
N PRO A 351 -19.30 -13.78 1.62
CA PRO A 351 -19.27 -14.54 2.86
C PRO A 351 -18.33 -13.93 3.91
N PRO A 352 -18.52 -14.23 5.22
CA PRO A 352 -17.68 -13.69 6.30
C PRO A 352 -16.17 -13.88 6.09
N TRP A 353 -15.75 -15.02 5.54
CA TRP A 353 -14.34 -15.33 5.29
C TRP A 353 -13.72 -14.61 4.07
N MET A 354 -14.54 -13.95 3.25
CA MET A 354 -14.07 -13.06 2.17
C MET A 354 -14.26 -11.59 2.53
N SER A 355 -15.43 -11.22 3.06
CA SER A 355 -15.79 -9.82 3.34
C SER A 355 -14.83 -9.14 4.32
N MET A 356 -14.18 -9.91 5.20
CA MET A 356 -13.18 -9.42 6.16
C MET A 356 -11.73 -9.49 5.67
N LYS A 357 -11.47 -9.99 4.45
CA LYS A 357 -10.13 -10.03 3.89
C LYS A 357 -9.76 -8.67 3.26
N PRO A 358 -8.51 -8.19 3.46
CA PRO A 358 -8.06 -6.91 2.92
C PRO A 358 -8.26 -6.74 1.40
N ASP A 359 -8.20 -7.81 0.63
CA ASP A 359 -8.35 -7.79 -0.83
C ASP A 359 -9.73 -7.29 -1.30
N TYR A 360 -10.75 -7.45 -0.44
CA TYR A 360 -12.12 -7.05 -0.69
C TYR A 360 -12.50 -5.72 -0.02
N PHE A 361 -11.57 -5.10 0.70
CA PHE A 361 -11.74 -3.75 1.22
C PHE A 361 -11.57 -2.73 0.11
N LEU A 362 -12.57 -1.86 -0.04
CA LEU A 362 -12.59 -0.82 -1.05
C LEU A 362 -12.31 0.53 -0.38
N LEU A 363 -11.06 0.97 -0.37
CA LEU A 363 -10.73 2.35 0.00
C LEU A 363 -11.46 3.32 -0.94
N SER A 364 -12.45 4.07 -0.43
CA SER A 364 -13.30 4.97 -1.20
C SER A 364 -12.82 6.41 -1.13
N LEU A 365 -12.43 6.88 0.05
CA LEU A 365 -11.92 8.23 0.25
C LEU A 365 -10.64 8.20 1.08
N LEU A 366 -9.75 9.15 0.80
CA LEU A 366 -8.63 9.49 1.67
C LEU A 366 -8.70 10.99 1.95
N ILE A 367 -9.12 11.32 3.17
CA ILE A 367 -9.41 12.69 3.57
C ILE A 367 -8.25 13.20 4.43
N PRO A 368 -7.46 14.19 3.98
CA PRO A 368 -6.41 14.77 4.81
C PRO A 368 -7.03 15.69 5.86
N GLY A 369 -6.55 15.68 7.11
CA GLY A 369 -6.97 16.63 8.11
C GLY A 369 -6.94 16.08 9.53
N LEU A 370 -6.72 16.96 10.49
CA LEU A 370 -6.64 16.63 11.91
C LEU A 370 -7.94 16.11 12.51
N GLN A 371 -9.07 16.67 12.06
CA GLN A 371 -10.38 16.36 12.60
C GLN A 371 -11.07 15.29 11.78
N SER A 372 -11.80 14.41 12.47
CA SER A 372 -12.74 13.49 11.83
C SER A 372 -13.72 14.29 10.98
N PRO A 373 -14.03 13.87 9.76
CA PRO A 373 -15.00 14.57 8.95
C PRO A 373 -16.46 14.32 9.40
N LYS A 374 -16.66 13.61 10.53
CA LYS A 374 -17.96 13.34 11.17
C LYS A 374 -18.98 12.76 10.18
N ASN A 375 -20.25 13.10 10.32
CA ASN A 375 -21.36 12.58 9.51
C ASN A 375 -21.50 13.28 8.15
N ASP A 376 -20.65 14.25 7.82
CA ASP A 376 -20.80 15.11 6.65
C ASP A 376 -20.10 14.55 5.39
N ILE A 377 -19.64 13.28 5.46
CA ILE A 377 -18.94 12.61 4.35
C ILE A 377 -19.95 12.02 3.37
N ASP A 378 -20.19 12.72 2.26
CA ASP A 378 -20.84 12.13 1.09
C ASP A 378 -19.85 11.22 0.33
N VAL A 379 -19.96 9.92 0.57
CA VAL A 379 -19.24 8.83 -0.12
C VAL A 379 -19.92 8.37 -1.43
N GLY A 380 -21.08 8.91 -1.81
CA GLY A 380 -21.92 8.30 -2.83
C GLY A 380 -22.89 9.23 -3.54
N LYS A 381 -22.54 9.58 -4.78
CA LYS A 381 -23.42 9.71 -5.96
C LYS A 381 -22.57 9.74 -7.22
#